data_AF-A0A2V9Q859-F1
#
_entry.id   AF-A0A2V9Q859-F1
#
_cell.length_a   1.000
_cell.length_b   1.000
_cell.length_c   1.000
_cell.angle_alpha   90.00
_cell.angle_beta   90.00
_cell.angle_gamma   90.00
#
_symmetry.space_group_name_H-M   'P 1'
#
loop_
_entity.id
_entity.type
_entity.pdbx_description
1 polymer ?
#
loop_
_entity_poly.entity_id
_entity_poly.type
_entity_poly.pdbx_seq_one_letter_code
_entity_poly.pdbx_strand_id
1 'polypeptide(L)'
;MRGPLPAIAPGSVVEGEITIPESVPFFGAGTSSRYFFGRVAVPVRHSRLTLDAPSSLPLRYSTQLLPDLQPQRTEQDGRVRLIFKRASIEPLEEVQSNLPSDVPAYPAPAFSTGESWERVAAEYPCAQDFDANSFLH
;
A
#
# COMPACT_ATOMS: atom_id res chain seq x y z
N MET A 1 5.25 -15.39 14.51
CA MET A 1 6.33 -16.39 14.36
C MET A 1 7.51 -15.72 13.67
N ARG A 2 8.71 -15.68 14.28
CA ARG A 2 9.96 -15.22 13.65
C ARG A 2 11.02 -16.30 13.88
N GLY A 3 11.63 -16.80 12.81
CA GLY A 3 12.92 -17.48 12.84
C GLY A 3 13.95 -16.62 12.10
N PRO A 4 15.24 -16.69 12.44
CA PRO A 4 16.27 -16.01 11.66
C PRO A 4 16.22 -16.51 10.22
N LEU A 5 16.24 -15.60 9.24
CA LEU A 5 16.44 -15.96 7.84
C LEU A 5 17.78 -16.72 7.75
N PRO A 6 17.78 -18.02 7.40
CA PRO A 6 19.02 -18.78 7.35
C PRO A 6 19.95 -18.21 6.27
N ALA A 7 21.26 -18.17 6.56
CA ALA A 7 22.33 -17.80 5.63
C ALA A 7 22.43 -16.31 5.19
N ILE A 8 22.00 -15.35 6.01
CA ILE A 8 22.35 -13.92 5.78
C ILE A 8 23.81 -13.66 6.19
N ALA A 9 24.60 -13.14 5.25
CA ALA A 9 25.96 -12.63 5.46
C ALA A 9 26.08 -11.17 4.97
N PRO A 10 27.10 -10.40 5.40
CA PRO A 10 27.35 -9.06 4.85
C PRO A 10 27.39 -9.07 3.31
N GLY A 11 26.66 -8.15 2.67
CA GLY A 11 26.53 -8.08 1.22
C GLY A 11 25.37 -8.91 0.62
N SER A 12 24.64 -9.69 1.42
CA SER A 12 23.46 -10.42 0.95
C SER A 12 22.35 -9.46 0.51
N VAL A 13 21.62 -9.83 -0.55
CA VAL A 13 20.39 -9.16 -0.98
C VAL A 13 19.19 -9.96 -0.48
N VAL A 14 18.27 -9.29 0.20
CA VAL A 14 17.03 -9.92 0.70
C VAL A 14 15.86 -9.45 -0.15
N GLU A 15 15.10 -10.39 -0.69
CA GLU A 15 13.81 -10.13 -1.34
C GLU A 15 12.68 -10.33 -0.33
N GLY A 16 11.72 -9.41 -0.31
CA GLY A 16 10.52 -9.50 0.51
C GLY A 16 9.28 -9.35 -0.35
N GLU A 17 8.44 -10.37 -0.38
CA GLU A 17 7.13 -10.33 -1.02
C GLU A 17 6.03 -10.28 0.04
N ILE A 18 5.07 -9.38 -0.14
CA ILE A 18 3.89 -9.26 0.71
C ILE A 18 2.68 -9.33 -0.21
N THR A 19 1.88 -10.38 -0.04
CA THR A 19 0.60 -10.55 -0.76
C THR A 19 -0.54 -10.38 0.23
N ILE A 20 -1.46 -9.47 -0.07
CA ILE A 20 -2.66 -9.20 0.76
C ILE A 20 -3.88 -9.51 -0.11
N PRO A 21 -4.46 -10.72 -0.01
CA PRO A 21 -5.70 -11.04 -0.70
C PRO A 21 -6.89 -10.47 0.08
N GLU A 22 -7.75 -9.71 -0.60
CA GLU A 22 -9.03 -9.23 -0.05
C GLU A 22 -10.16 -9.73 -0.97
N SER A 23 -11.01 -10.62 -0.44
CA SER A 23 -12.11 -11.25 -1.19
C SER A 23 -13.49 -10.64 -0.89
N VAL A 24 -13.63 -10.02 0.29
CA VAL A 24 -14.80 -9.25 0.72
C VAL A 24 -14.26 -7.94 1.27
N PRO A 25 -14.78 -6.78 0.85
CA PRO A 25 -14.31 -5.51 1.38
C PRO A 25 -14.48 -5.51 2.90
N PHE A 26 -13.41 -5.20 3.64
CA PHE A 26 -13.53 -4.92 5.07
C PHE A 26 -14.53 -3.77 5.32
N PHE A 27 -14.67 -2.88 4.33
CA PHE A 27 -15.57 -1.75 4.33
C PHE A 27 -16.28 -1.63 2.97
N GLY A 28 -17.61 -1.56 2.98
CA GLY A 28 -18.45 -1.59 1.77
C GLY A 28 -18.16 -0.47 0.78
N ALA A 29 -17.81 0.73 1.28
CA ALA A 29 -17.44 1.87 0.44
C ALA A 29 -16.07 1.77 -0.24
N GLY A 30 -15.33 0.66 -0.08
CA GLY A 30 -14.04 0.41 -0.72
C GLY A 30 -12.83 0.51 0.22
N THR A 31 -11.63 0.39 -0.33
CA THR A 31 -10.35 0.46 0.40
C THR A 31 -9.59 1.75 0.09
N SER A 32 -8.79 2.21 1.04
CA SER A 32 -7.84 3.31 0.87
C SER A 32 -6.57 2.96 1.62
N SER A 33 -5.44 2.94 0.91
CA SER A 33 -4.17 2.50 1.47
C SER A 33 -2.98 3.18 0.80
N ARG A 34 -1.82 3.03 1.43
CA ARG A 34 -0.53 3.53 0.94
C ARG A 34 0.50 2.44 1.13
N TYR A 35 1.42 2.30 0.18
CA TYR A 35 2.55 1.38 0.30
C TYR A 35 3.86 2.15 0.19
N PHE A 36 4.68 2.11 1.24
CA PHE A 36 5.94 2.84 1.25
C PHE A 36 7.00 2.13 0.41
N PHE A 37 7.62 2.90 -0.47
CA PHE A 37 8.79 2.49 -1.26
C PHE A 37 10.05 2.85 -0.46
N GLY A 38 11.10 2.04 -0.56
CA GLY A 38 12.34 2.26 0.21
C GLY A 38 12.28 1.77 1.66
N ARG A 39 13.40 1.89 2.37
CA ARG A 39 13.54 1.57 3.79
C ARG A 39 14.51 2.55 4.44
N VAL A 40 14.32 2.79 5.74
CA VAL A 40 15.27 3.56 6.55
C VAL A 40 16.57 2.76 6.69
N ALA A 41 17.70 3.45 6.64
CA ALA A 41 19.06 2.94 6.88
C ALA A 41 19.59 1.85 5.92
N VAL A 42 18.79 1.32 5.00
CA VAL A 42 19.23 0.31 4.02
C VAL A 42 18.74 0.64 2.61
N PRO A 43 19.58 0.45 1.57
CA PRO A 43 19.20 0.71 0.20
C PRO A 43 18.20 -0.35 -0.29
N VAL A 44 17.24 0.07 -1.12
CA VAL A 44 16.29 -0.83 -1.77
C VAL A 44 16.57 -0.91 -3.26
N ARG A 45 16.98 -2.09 -3.73
CA ARG A 45 17.36 -2.37 -5.13
C ARG A 45 16.18 -2.60 -6.07
N HIS A 46 14.98 -2.79 -5.54
CA HIS A 46 13.78 -2.88 -6.35
C HIS A 46 12.55 -2.70 -5.45
N SER A 47 11.62 -1.86 -5.87
CA SER A 47 10.29 -1.77 -5.27
C SER A 47 9.25 -2.01 -6.36
N ARG A 48 8.33 -2.93 -6.10
CA ARG A 48 7.22 -3.26 -6.99
C ARG A 48 5.93 -3.35 -6.20
N LEU A 49 4.94 -2.56 -6.61
CA LEU A 49 3.57 -2.68 -6.14
C LEU A 49 2.69 -3.06 -7.33
N THR A 50 1.92 -4.13 -7.18
CA THR A 50 0.90 -4.53 -8.16
C THR A 50 -0.46 -4.35 -7.51
N LEU A 51 -1.31 -3.51 -8.10
CA LEU A 51 -2.72 -3.40 -7.75
C LEU A 51 -3.51 -4.14 -8.81
N ASP A 52 -4.46 -4.98 -8.38
CA ASP A 52 -5.28 -5.79 -9.28
C ASP A 52 -6.72 -5.78 -8.76
N ALA A 53 -7.64 -5.21 -9.54
CA ALA A 53 -9.04 -5.05 -9.18
C ALA A 53 -9.96 -5.31 -10.38
N PRO A 54 -11.23 -5.71 -10.16
CA PRO A 54 -12.25 -5.68 -11.21
C PRO A 54 -12.33 -4.30 -11.88
N SER A 55 -12.54 -4.25 -13.20
CA SER A 55 -12.67 -3.00 -13.95
C SER A 55 -13.94 -2.21 -13.60
N SER A 56 -14.92 -2.86 -12.96
CA SER A 56 -16.11 -2.22 -12.41
C SER A 56 -15.85 -1.38 -11.15
N LEU A 57 -14.70 -1.54 -10.48
CA LEU A 57 -14.34 -0.74 -9.31
C LEU A 57 -13.51 0.50 -9.71
N PRO A 58 -13.77 1.67 -9.11
CA PRO A 58 -13.01 2.88 -9.42
C PRO A 58 -11.64 2.84 -8.75
N LEU A 59 -10.66 2.21 -9.40
CA LEU A 59 -9.27 2.19 -8.93
C LEU A 59 -8.57 3.52 -9.23
N ARG A 60 -8.37 4.34 -8.20
CA ARG A 60 -7.66 5.63 -8.26
C ARG A 60 -6.33 5.54 -7.54
N TYR A 61 -5.35 6.32 -7.97
CA TYR A 61 -4.05 6.41 -7.33
C TYR A 61 -3.48 7.83 -7.35
N SER A 62 -2.55 8.08 -6.45
CA SER A 62 -1.65 9.22 -6.46
C SER A 62 -0.27 8.79 -5.96
N THR A 63 0.75 9.58 -6.23
CA THR A 63 2.13 9.28 -5.81
C THR A 63 2.66 10.43 -4.96
N GLN A 64 3.24 10.10 -3.81
CA GLN A 64 3.86 11.06 -2.90
C GLN A 64 5.38 10.82 -2.89
N LEU A 65 6.17 11.91 -2.99
CA LEU A 65 7.64 11.89 -3.01
C LEU A 65 8.25 10.92 -4.04
N LEU A 66 7.51 10.62 -5.11
CA LEU A 66 7.90 9.72 -6.20
C LEU A 66 7.67 10.46 -7.53
N PRO A 67 8.47 11.52 -7.81
CA PRO A 67 8.33 12.24 -9.07
C PRO A 67 8.52 11.28 -10.24
N ASP A 68 7.71 11.52 -11.28
CA ASP A 68 7.71 10.78 -12.55
C ASP A 68 7.35 9.30 -12.45
N LEU A 69 6.95 8.80 -11.28
CA LEU A 69 6.47 7.43 -11.16
C LEU A 69 5.06 7.31 -11.75
N GLN A 70 4.99 6.71 -12.94
CA GLN A 70 3.73 6.30 -13.55
C GLN A 70 3.63 4.77 -13.55
N PRO A 71 2.48 4.19 -13.16
CA PRO A 71 2.28 2.76 -13.24
C PRO A 71 2.12 2.33 -14.70
N GLN A 72 2.58 1.12 -14.99
CA GLN A 72 2.12 0.40 -16.17
C GLN A 72 0.67 -0.05 -15.92
N ARG A 73 -0.27 0.43 -16.73
CA ARG A 73 -1.68 0.02 -16.68
C ARG A 73 -1.99 -1.00 -17.76
N THR A 74 -2.65 -2.08 -17.38
CA THR A 74 -3.23 -3.06 -18.31
C THR A 74 -4.67 -3.35 -17.91
N GLU A 75 -5.56 -3.50 -18.88
CA GLU A 75 -6.95 -3.87 -18.66
C GLU A 75 -7.31 -5.04 -19.57
N GLN A 76 -7.70 -6.16 -18.97
CA GLN A 76 -7.99 -7.42 -19.68
C GLN A 76 -8.92 -8.27 -18.81
N ASP A 77 -9.80 -9.06 -19.45
CA ASP A 77 -10.69 -10.03 -18.77
C ASP A 77 -11.52 -9.42 -17.63
N GLY A 78 -11.97 -8.17 -17.79
CA GLY A 78 -12.76 -7.45 -16.78
C GLY A 78 -11.97 -7.02 -15.54
N ARG A 79 -10.64 -6.94 -15.65
CA ARG A 79 -9.75 -6.53 -14.55
C ARG A 79 -8.80 -5.42 -14.99
N VAL A 80 -8.51 -4.51 -14.06
CA VAL A 80 -7.50 -3.47 -14.18
C VAL A 80 -6.31 -3.86 -13.31
N ARG A 81 -5.12 -3.85 -13.91
CA ARG A 81 -3.86 -4.05 -13.20
C ARG A 81 -2.97 -2.82 -13.36
N LEU A 82 -2.49 -2.29 -12.23
CA LEU A 82 -1.52 -1.20 -12.16
C LEU A 82 -0.23 -1.72 -11.55
N ILE A 83 0.90 -1.56 -12.24
CA ILE A 83 2.21 -1.99 -11.76
C ILE A 83 3.12 -0.79 -11.60
N PHE A 84 3.42 -0.43 -10.36
CA PHE A 84 4.41 0.59 -10.00
C PHE A 84 5.76 -0.08 -9.80
N LYS A 85 6.82 0.46 -10.42
CA LYS A 85 8.19 -0.05 -10.29
C LYS A 85 9.18 1.08 -10.04
N ARG A 86 10.11 0.87 -9.11
CA ARG A 86 11.27 1.74 -8.89
C ARG A 86 12.53 0.88 -8.73
N ALA A 87 13.56 1.17 -9.51
CA ALA A 87 14.73 0.30 -9.64
C ALA A 87 15.83 0.55 -8.61
N SER A 88 15.95 1.74 -8.02
CA SER A 88 16.86 1.95 -6.89
C SER A 88 16.33 3.09 -6.06
N ILE A 89 16.32 2.88 -4.75
CA ILE A 89 15.99 3.90 -3.76
C ILE A 89 17.09 3.85 -2.73
N GLU A 90 17.77 4.99 -2.57
CA GLU A 90 18.77 5.17 -1.52
C GLU A 90 18.13 5.00 -0.14
N PRO A 91 18.91 4.65 0.89
CA PRO A 91 18.40 4.59 2.26
C PRO A 91 17.61 5.86 2.59
N LEU A 92 16.40 5.67 3.10
CA LEU A 92 15.60 6.79 3.58
C LEU A 92 16.22 7.31 4.87
N GLU A 93 16.20 8.62 5.04
CA GLU A 93 16.54 9.26 6.32
C GLU A 93 15.38 9.06 7.30
N GLU A 94 15.71 8.99 8.59
CA GLU A 94 14.69 9.03 9.63
C GLU A 94 14.01 10.39 9.60
N VAL A 95 12.69 10.35 9.47
CA VAL A 95 11.87 11.57 9.47
C VAL A 95 11.75 12.09 10.90
N GLN A 96 11.82 13.42 11.06
CA GLN A 96 11.68 14.08 12.35
C GLN A 96 10.35 13.71 13.02
N SER A 97 10.39 13.45 14.33
CA SER A 97 9.23 12.96 15.10
C SER A 97 8.03 13.92 15.13
N ASN A 98 8.22 15.19 14.77
CA ASN A 98 7.19 16.24 14.82
C ASN A 98 6.77 16.73 13.42
N LEU A 99 6.94 15.91 12.38
CA LEU A 99 6.43 16.27 11.06
C LEU A 99 4.89 16.40 11.12
N PRO A 100 4.30 17.48 10.56
CA PRO A 100 2.84 17.59 10.44
C PRO A 100 2.22 16.41 9.69
N SER A 101 1.01 16.01 10.07
CA SER A 101 0.36 14.80 9.54
C SER A 101 -0.01 14.86 8.06
N ASP A 102 -0.11 16.07 7.50
CA ASP A 102 -0.41 16.36 6.10
C ASP A 102 0.84 16.39 5.21
N VAL A 103 2.04 16.40 5.80
CA VAL A 103 3.30 16.35 5.05
C VAL A 103 3.73 14.88 4.87
N PRO A 104 3.90 14.40 3.63
CA PRO A 104 4.37 13.04 3.40
C PRO A 104 5.76 12.81 4.00
N ALA A 105 5.88 11.81 4.87
CA ALA A 105 7.14 11.42 5.49
C ALA A 105 8.03 10.57 4.55
N TYR A 106 7.40 9.68 3.77
CA TYR A 106 8.11 8.68 2.96
C TYR A 106 7.48 8.52 1.58
N PRO A 107 8.26 8.11 0.57
CA PRO A 107 7.75 7.90 -0.78
C PRO A 107 6.75 6.74 -0.83
N ALA A 108 5.58 6.99 -1.42
CA ALA A 108 4.53 5.98 -1.51
C ALA A 108 3.56 6.25 -2.67
N PRO A 109 3.17 5.20 -3.43
CA PRO A 109 1.88 5.18 -4.08
C PRO A 109 0.77 5.08 -3.03
N ALA A 110 -0.20 5.99 -3.11
CA ALA A 110 -1.47 5.92 -2.42
C ALA A 110 -2.55 5.48 -3.41
N PHE A 111 -3.48 4.64 -2.98
CA PHE A 111 -4.52 4.11 -3.85
C PHE A 111 -5.84 3.94 -3.11
N SER A 112 -6.93 4.01 -3.87
CA SER A 112 -8.28 3.81 -3.36
C SER A 112 -9.18 3.14 -4.39
N THR A 113 -10.13 2.35 -3.90
CA THR A 113 -11.26 1.82 -4.68
C THR A 113 -12.59 2.47 -4.32
N GLY A 114 -12.58 3.48 -3.45
CA GLY A 114 -13.79 4.19 -3.05
C GLY A 114 -14.29 5.14 -4.13
N GLU A 115 -15.61 5.21 -4.30
CA GLU A 115 -16.24 6.07 -5.31
C GLU A 115 -16.01 7.56 -5.04
N SER A 116 -16.12 7.97 -3.77
CA SER A 116 -15.88 9.33 -3.29
C SER A 116 -15.59 9.34 -1.78
N TRP A 117 -14.92 10.40 -1.32
CA TRP A 117 -14.71 10.60 0.13
C TRP A 117 -16.03 10.75 0.90
N GLU A 118 -17.04 11.36 0.29
CA GLU A 118 -18.39 11.52 0.87
C GLU A 118 -19.02 10.18 1.21
N ARG A 119 -18.99 9.20 0.30
CA ARG A 119 -19.51 7.85 0.58
C ARG A 119 -18.69 7.12 1.64
N VAL A 120 -17.36 7.23 1.57
CA VAL A 120 -16.48 6.64 2.59
C VAL A 120 -16.79 7.21 3.98
N ALA A 121 -17.00 8.52 4.09
CA ALA A 121 -17.35 9.17 5.35
C ALA A 121 -18.75 8.83 5.85
N ALA A 122 -19.73 8.67 4.94
CA ALA A 122 -21.11 8.34 5.29
C ALA A 122 -21.25 6.92 5.89
N GLU A 123 -20.44 5.96 5.45
CA GLU A 123 -20.44 4.59 5.98
C GLU A 123 -19.55 4.43 7.23
N TYR A 124 -18.67 5.39 7.50
CA TYR A 124 -17.70 5.33 8.60
C TYR A 124 -18.29 5.07 10.00
N PRO A 125 -19.47 5.63 10.38
CA PRO A 125 -20.10 5.35 11.67
C PRO A 125 -20.44 3.87 11.87
N CYS A 126 -20.82 3.14 10.81
CA CYS A 126 -21.17 1.73 10.88
C CYS A 126 -19.95 0.82 11.14
N ALA A 127 -18.75 1.23 10.71
CA ALA A 127 -17.51 0.49 10.97
C ALA A 127 -17.02 0.62 12.43
N GLN A 128 -17.43 1.69 13.14
CA GLN A 128 -17.09 1.89 14.56
C GLN A 128 -17.97 1.04 15.51
N ASP A 129 -19.15 0.60 15.03
CA ASP A 129 -20.09 -0.25 15.77
C ASP A 129 -19.74 -1.77 15.69
N PHE A 130 -18.60 -2.12 15.08
CA PHE A 130 -18.11 -3.51 15.09
C PHE A 130 -17.50 -3.82 16.47
N ASP A 131 -18.35 -4.32 17.37
CA ASP A 131 -18.05 -4.63 18.76
C ASP A 131 -16.89 -5.64 18.87
N ALA A 132 -15.88 -5.32 19.68
CA ALA A 132 -14.72 -6.16 19.99
C ALA A 132 -15.09 -7.45 20.77
N ASN A 133 -16.39 -7.68 21.01
CA ASN A 133 -16.92 -8.81 21.77
C ASN A 133 -17.45 -9.98 20.91
N SER A 134 -17.43 -9.89 19.56
CA SER A 134 -18.02 -10.95 18.70
C SER A 134 -17.16 -12.21 18.50
N PHE A 135 -16.03 -12.36 19.21
CA PHE A 135 -15.12 -13.53 19.10
C PHE A 135 -15.11 -14.47 20.32
N LEU A 136 -16.07 -14.34 21.24
CA LEU A 136 -16.29 -15.34 22.29
C LEU A 136 -17.72 -15.86 22.22
N HIS A 137 -17.95 -16.88 21.38
CA HIS A 137 -18.89 -17.98 21.62
C HIS A 137 -18.49 -19.20 20.80
#